data_AF-A0A2N1HML2-F1
#
_entry.id   AF-A0A2N1HML2-F1
#
_cell.length_a   1.000
_cell.length_b   1.000
_cell.length_c   1.000
_cell.angle_alpha   90.00
_cell.angle_beta   90.00
_cell.angle_gamma   90.00
#
_symmetry.space_group_name_H-M   'P 1'
#
loop_
_entity.id
_entity.type
_entity.pdbx_description
1 polymer ?
#
loop_
_entity_poly.entity_id
_entity_poly.type
_entity_poly.pdbx_seq_one_letter_code
_entity_poly.pdbx_strand_id
1 'polypeptide(L)'
;MKKTLVNIALTSALIAGSLVASSAFAVEGLSANVGATSNYLWRGVTQTDDAAAISGGIDYAHESGFYAGTWASNVDFGDDASAELDFYLGFGGELGQGFGYDVGYIYYAYPDSAQTDSTNEYDFGEVYGSLSYSYFSVSANYGVNNDDGAEWADSALYISADAEFEVAEGLTLALHIGDYSFDDDYKSDDYSDYGVSLSKGGFTFAVSDTDMDNDDMKFTVSYSIDIDL
;
A
#
# COMPACT_ATOMS: atom_id res chain seq x y z
N MET A 1 38.98 8.04 -5.20
CA MET A 1 37.75 8.55 -5.84
C MET A 1 36.83 8.97 -4.73
N LYS A 2 36.42 10.24 -4.69
CA LYS A 2 35.53 10.75 -3.63
C LYS A 2 34.18 10.06 -3.83
N LYS A 3 33.78 9.17 -2.91
CA LYS A 3 32.42 8.66 -2.83
C LYS A 3 31.55 9.87 -2.48
N THR A 4 30.87 10.43 -3.45
CA THR A 4 29.86 11.45 -3.20
C THR A 4 28.71 10.70 -2.53
N LEU A 5 28.65 10.79 -1.19
CA LEU A 5 27.50 10.35 -0.42
C LEU A 5 26.36 11.31 -0.79
N VAL A 6 25.50 10.87 -1.70
CA VAL A 6 24.26 11.56 -2.03
C VAL A 6 23.25 11.05 -1.01
N ASN A 7 22.98 11.88 0.01
CA ASN A 7 22.07 11.60 1.11
C ASN A 7 20.63 11.55 0.59
N ILE A 8 20.00 10.37 0.52
CA ILE A 8 18.56 10.30 0.28
C ILE A 8 17.94 9.19 1.11
N ALA A 9 16.90 9.56 1.86
CA ALA A 9 16.33 8.77 2.93
C ALA A 9 15.33 7.74 2.39
N LEU A 10 15.48 6.48 2.79
CA LEU A 10 14.38 5.52 2.82
C LEU A 10 13.32 6.05 3.77
N THR A 11 12.05 6.00 3.38
CA THR A 11 10.95 6.14 4.32
C THR A 11 9.86 5.16 3.90
N SER A 12 9.81 4.03 4.59
CA SER A 12 8.65 3.15 4.61
C SER A 12 7.52 3.84 5.36
N ALA A 13 6.77 4.64 4.63
CA ALA A 13 5.40 4.94 5.00
C ALA A 13 4.52 3.84 4.40
N LEU A 14 4.34 2.76 5.16
CA LEU A 14 3.16 1.91 5.08
C LEU A 14 1.95 2.77 5.45
N ILE A 15 1.45 3.53 4.47
CA ILE A 15 0.04 3.88 4.35
C ILE A 15 -0.46 2.95 3.26
N ALA A 16 -1.21 1.92 3.63
CA ALA A 16 -1.79 0.97 2.70
C ALA A 16 -2.93 1.60 1.87
N GLY A 17 -2.59 2.57 1.00
CA GLY A 17 -3.57 3.19 0.11
C GLY A 17 -3.03 4.30 -0.78
N SER A 18 -1.97 4.99 -0.39
CA SER A 18 -1.32 6.01 -1.23
C SER A 18 0.03 5.48 -1.67
N LEU A 19 0.24 5.37 -2.98
CA LEU A 19 1.57 5.20 -3.55
C LEU A 19 2.39 6.43 -3.18
N VAL A 20 3.04 6.33 -2.02
CA VAL A 20 4.22 7.12 -1.72
C VAL A 20 5.15 6.80 -2.85
N ALA A 21 5.31 7.76 -3.76
CA ALA A 21 6.34 7.74 -4.76
C ALA A 21 7.67 7.76 -4.02
N SER A 22 8.10 6.59 -3.55
CA SER A 22 9.47 6.40 -3.12
C SER A 22 10.28 6.70 -4.36
N SER A 23 10.94 7.86 -4.36
CA SER A 23 12.10 8.05 -5.21
C SER A 23 13.09 6.98 -4.75
N ALA A 24 13.04 5.83 -5.42
CA ALA A 24 13.80 4.66 -5.07
C ALA A 24 15.28 4.96 -5.25
N PHE A 25 15.92 5.39 -4.16
CA PHE A 25 17.36 5.20 -4.01
C PHE A 25 17.51 3.76 -3.57
N ALA A 26 17.55 2.85 -4.54
CA ALA A 26 17.85 1.45 -4.29
C ALA A 26 19.19 1.39 -3.51
N VAL A 27 19.09 1.19 -2.20
CA VAL A 27 20.16 0.52 -1.47
C VAL A 27 20.11 -0.90 -2.01
N GLU A 28 21.02 -1.21 -2.94
CA GLU A 28 21.15 -2.57 -3.44
C GLU A 28 21.30 -3.51 -2.24
N GLY A 29 20.43 -4.51 -2.16
CA GLY A 29 20.48 -5.47 -1.07
C GLY A 29 19.12 -5.71 -0.41
N LEU A 30 19.20 -6.21 0.81
CA LEU A 30 18.06 -6.60 1.60
C LEU A 30 17.73 -5.52 2.63
N SER A 31 16.45 -5.25 2.79
CA SER A 31 15.92 -4.45 3.89
C SER A 31 14.76 -5.17 4.55
N ALA A 32 14.42 -4.75 5.75
CA ALA A 32 13.22 -5.17 6.46
C ALA A 32 12.49 -3.96 7.02
N ASN A 33 11.19 -4.10 7.20
CA ASN A 33 10.35 -3.08 7.80
C ASN A 33 9.45 -3.70 8.87
N VAL A 34 9.06 -2.91 9.85
CA VAL A 34 8.03 -3.27 10.83
C VAL A 34 7.23 -2.04 11.22
N GLY A 35 5.92 -2.20 11.34
CA GLY A 35 5.00 -1.14 11.70
C GLY A 35 3.89 -1.61 12.63
N ALA A 36 3.26 -0.65 13.28
CA ALA A 36 2.01 -0.84 14.00
C ALA A 36 1.07 0.32 13.70
N THR A 37 -0.22 0.03 13.57
CA THR A 37 -1.27 1.03 13.36
C THR A 37 -2.45 0.75 14.30
N SER A 38 -3.17 1.80 14.68
CA SER A 38 -4.42 1.65 15.43
C SER A 38 -5.57 1.04 14.61
N ASN A 39 -5.46 1.08 13.28
CA ASN A 39 -6.40 0.50 12.31
C ASN A 39 -5.67 0.30 10.98
N TYR A 40 -5.73 -0.90 10.41
CA TYR A 40 -5.21 -1.17 9.06
C TYR A 40 -6.30 -0.80 8.05
N LEU A 41 -6.07 0.26 7.29
CA LEU A 41 -6.96 0.68 6.19
C LEU A 41 -6.32 0.29 4.85
N TRP A 42 -7.09 -0.36 3.99
CA TRP A 42 -6.78 -0.59 2.59
C TRP A 42 -7.82 0.12 1.73
N ARG A 43 -7.38 1.10 0.92
CA ARG A 43 -8.27 1.92 0.06
C ARG A 43 -9.48 2.48 0.82
N GLY A 44 -9.20 3.10 1.98
CA GLY A 44 -10.20 3.65 2.91
C GLY A 44 -10.93 2.64 3.79
N VAL A 45 -10.88 1.33 3.48
CA VAL A 45 -11.66 0.29 4.17
C VAL A 45 -10.82 -0.43 5.23
N THR A 46 -11.38 -0.63 6.43
CA THR A 46 -10.67 -1.36 7.49
C THR A 46 -10.48 -2.83 7.13
N GLN A 47 -9.27 -3.34 7.39
CA GLN A 47 -8.91 -4.74 7.24
C GLN A 47 -8.83 -5.47 8.59
N THR A 48 -9.14 -4.77 9.68
CA THR A 48 -8.96 -5.25 11.06
C THR A 48 -10.15 -4.96 11.96
N ASP A 49 -11.34 -4.76 11.38
CA ASP A 49 -12.56 -4.36 12.12
C ASP A 49 -12.29 -3.21 13.11
N ASP A 50 -11.64 -2.14 12.63
CA ASP A 50 -11.20 -0.99 13.42
C ASP A 50 -10.25 -1.26 14.59
N ALA A 51 -9.66 -2.46 14.66
CA ALA A 51 -8.67 -2.85 15.65
C ALA A 51 -7.22 -2.57 15.21
N ALA A 52 -6.29 -2.69 16.14
CA ALA A 52 -4.88 -2.46 15.87
C ALA A 52 -4.27 -3.57 14.99
N ALA A 53 -3.32 -3.18 14.15
CA ALA A 53 -2.55 -4.09 13.32
C ALA A 53 -1.05 -3.95 13.57
N ILE A 54 -0.33 -5.06 13.51
CA ILE A 54 1.12 -5.11 13.38
C ILE A 54 1.46 -5.67 12.02
N SER A 55 2.44 -5.06 11.37
CA SER A 55 2.87 -5.47 10.05
C SER A 55 4.37 -5.43 9.88
N GLY A 56 4.87 -6.11 8.87
CA GLY A 56 6.28 -6.06 8.50
C GLY A 56 6.61 -6.89 7.29
N GLY A 57 7.79 -6.65 6.73
CA GLY A 57 8.20 -7.24 5.47
C GLY A 57 9.70 -7.37 5.31
N ILE A 58 10.08 -8.09 4.26
CA ILE A 58 11.47 -8.19 3.78
C ILE A 58 11.47 -7.84 2.30
N ASP A 59 12.40 -6.98 1.94
CA ASP A 59 12.52 -6.40 0.61
C ASP A 59 13.89 -6.69 0.02
N TYR A 60 13.94 -6.87 -1.29
CA TYR A 60 15.15 -6.89 -2.09
C TYR A 60 15.06 -5.86 -3.21
N ALA A 61 16.08 -5.01 -3.33
CA ALA A 61 16.22 -4.07 -4.43
C ALA A 61 17.54 -4.29 -5.18
N HIS A 62 17.50 -4.16 -6.51
CA HIS A 62 18.65 -4.28 -7.40
C HIS A 62 18.89 -2.98 -8.17
N GLU A 63 20.16 -2.69 -8.51
CA GLU A 63 20.55 -1.46 -9.23
C GLU A 63 19.89 -1.30 -10.61
N SER A 64 19.35 -2.38 -11.18
CA SER A 64 18.60 -2.34 -12.44
C SER A 64 17.20 -1.75 -12.31
N GLY A 65 16.74 -1.44 -11.10
CA GLY A 65 15.36 -1.06 -10.79
C GLY A 65 14.44 -2.25 -10.51
N PHE A 66 14.94 -3.49 -10.59
CA PHE A 66 14.17 -4.67 -10.17
C PHE A 66 14.05 -4.70 -8.65
N TYR A 67 12.88 -5.07 -8.16
CA TYR A 67 12.68 -5.40 -6.75
C TYR A 67 11.72 -6.58 -6.58
N ALA A 68 11.80 -7.21 -5.42
CA ALA A 68 10.83 -8.18 -4.94
C ALA A 68 10.79 -8.16 -3.41
N GLY A 69 9.65 -8.48 -2.84
CA GLY A 69 9.48 -8.47 -1.39
C GLY A 69 8.28 -9.25 -0.93
N THR A 70 8.11 -9.25 0.38
CA THR A 70 6.96 -9.81 1.07
C THR A 70 6.55 -8.89 2.21
N TRP A 71 5.27 -8.90 2.51
CA TRP A 71 4.69 -8.17 3.63
C TRP A 71 3.68 -9.06 4.34
N ALA A 72 3.53 -8.90 5.65
CA ALA A 72 2.52 -9.61 6.40
C ALA A 72 1.90 -8.72 7.47
N SER A 73 0.64 -8.97 7.78
CA SER A 73 -0.09 -8.33 8.88
C SER A 73 -1.16 -9.25 9.46
N ASN A 74 -1.65 -8.90 10.65
CA ASN A 74 -2.95 -9.41 11.08
C ASN A 74 -4.09 -8.68 10.37
N VAL A 75 -5.19 -9.41 10.14
CA VAL A 75 -6.47 -8.93 9.62
C VAL A 75 -7.62 -9.46 10.48
N ASP A 76 -8.81 -8.89 10.31
CA ASP A 76 -10.07 -9.37 10.89
C ASP A 76 -11.23 -8.96 9.98
N PHE A 77 -11.81 -9.95 9.30
CA PHE A 77 -12.97 -9.76 8.40
C PHE A 77 -14.28 -10.27 9.04
N GLY A 78 -14.27 -10.62 10.32
CA GLY A 78 -15.41 -11.22 11.02
C GLY A 78 -15.59 -12.73 10.75
N ASP A 79 -14.58 -13.38 10.17
CA ASP A 79 -14.53 -14.81 9.88
C ASP A 79 -13.19 -15.46 10.31
N ASP A 80 -12.71 -16.51 9.62
CA ASP A 80 -11.46 -17.18 9.99
C ASP A 80 -10.20 -16.40 9.59
N ALA A 81 -10.29 -15.42 8.68
CA ALA A 81 -9.15 -14.68 8.18
C ALA A 81 -8.49 -13.91 9.33
N SER A 82 -7.25 -14.28 9.67
CA SER A 82 -6.52 -13.63 10.76
C SER A 82 -5.12 -13.15 10.36
N ALA A 83 -4.65 -13.56 9.18
CA ALA A 83 -3.38 -13.13 8.62
C ALA A 83 -3.49 -12.85 7.12
N GLU A 84 -2.77 -11.82 6.69
CA GLU A 84 -2.50 -11.49 5.30
C GLU A 84 -1.01 -11.64 5.03
N LEU A 85 -0.66 -12.21 3.89
CA LEU A 85 0.69 -12.39 3.41
C LEU A 85 0.78 -12.00 1.94
N ASP A 86 1.56 -10.96 1.69
CA ASP A 86 1.74 -10.43 0.36
C ASP A 86 3.07 -10.84 -0.23
N PHE A 87 3.07 -11.01 -1.55
CA PHE A 87 4.26 -11.19 -2.34
C PHE A 87 4.21 -10.26 -3.53
N TYR A 88 5.26 -9.47 -3.71
CA TYR A 88 5.33 -8.53 -4.82
C TYR A 88 6.68 -8.57 -5.51
N LEU A 89 6.64 -8.18 -6.78
CA LEU A 89 7.81 -7.90 -7.58
C LEU A 89 7.49 -6.82 -8.60
N GLY A 90 8.50 -6.07 -9.00
CA GLY A 90 8.32 -4.99 -9.94
C GLY A 90 9.60 -4.42 -10.48
N PHE A 91 9.42 -3.39 -11.30
CA PHE A 91 10.48 -2.58 -11.87
C PHE A 91 10.12 -1.11 -11.73
N GLY A 92 10.93 -0.39 -10.95
CA GLY A 92 10.78 1.04 -10.75
C GLY A 92 12.05 1.80 -11.10
N GLY A 93 11.91 3.11 -11.29
CA GLY A 93 13.06 3.98 -11.53
C GLY A 93 12.67 5.42 -11.81
N GLU A 94 13.69 6.24 -12.07
CA GLU A 94 13.53 7.63 -12.46
C GLU A 94 13.98 7.82 -13.91
N LEU A 95 13.09 8.36 -14.73
CA LEU A 95 13.40 8.87 -16.06
C LEU A 95 14.02 10.27 -15.94
N GLY A 96 14.75 10.67 -16.98
CA GLY A 96 15.34 12.01 -17.02
C GLY A 96 14.29 13.11 -16.79
N GLN A 97 14.67 14.11 -15.99
CA GLN A 97 13.87 15.30 -15.61
C GLN A 97 12.95 15.11 -14.39
N GLY A 98 13.13 14.08 -13.55
CA GLY A 98 12.40 13.95 -12.30
C GLY A 98 11.08 13.19 -12.40
N PHE A 99 10.88 12.42 -13.48
CA PHE A 99 9.71 11.57 -13.65
C PHE A 99 10.00 10.17 -13.12
N GLY A 100 9.34 9.77 -12.03
CA GLY A 100 9.38 8.39 -11.55
C GLY A 100 8.36 7.52 -12.27
N TYR A 101 8.68 6.24 -12.38
CA TYR A 101 7.74 5.20 -12.79
C TYR A 101 7.94 3.96 -11.93
N ASP A 102 6.88 3.18 -11.84
CA ASP A 102 6.90 1.87 -11.20
C ASP A 102 5.84 0.99 -11.85
N VAL A 103 6.17 -0.28 -12.07
CA VAL A 103 5.24 -1.29 -12.59
C VAL A 103 5.51 -2.61 -11.91
N GLY A 104 4.46 -3.32 -11.53
CA GLY A 104 4.64 -4.53 -10.75
C GLY A 104 3.42 -5.44 -10.71
N TYR A 105 3.60 -6.48 -9.93
CA TYR A 105 2.58 -7.44 -9.58
C TYR A 105 2.65 -7.68 -8.08
N ILE A 106 1.49 -7.79 -7.45
CA ILE A 106 1.31 -8.18 -6.06
C ILE A 106 0.30 -9.34 -6.01
N TYR A 107 0.55 -10.28 -5.10
CA TYR A 107 -0.37 -11.35 -4.74
C TYR A 107 -0.64 -11.25 -3.25
N TYR A 108 -1.91 -11.12 -2.90
CA TYR A 108 -2.43 -11.09 -1.54
C TYR A 108 -2.90 -12.50 -1.19
N ALA A 109 -2.35 -13.07 -0.11
CA ALA A 109 -2.70 -14.40 0.35
C ALA A 109 -3.27 -14.36 1.78
N TYR A 110 -4.36 -15.08 1.99
CA TYR A 110 -5.08 -15.21 3.25
C TYR A 110 -5.10 -16.68 3.67
N PRO A 111 -3.97 -17.20 4.19
CA PRO A 111 -3.74 -18.64 4.33
C PRO A 111 -4.69 -19.37 5.31
N ASP A 112 -5.42 -18.62 6.13
CA ASP A 112 -6.36 -19.16 7.12
C ASP A 112 -7.83 -18.79 6.88
N SER A 113 -8.16 -18.05 5.83
CA SER A 113 -9.53 -17.53 5.62
C SER A 113 -10.57 -18.61 5.33
N ALA A 114 -10.16 -19.74 4.74
CA ALA A 114 -11.05 -20.80 4.29
C ALA A 114 -11.09 -22.05 5.21
N GLN A 115 -10.76 -21.91 6.50
CA GLN A 115 -10.66 -23.06 7.41
C GLN A 115 -12.02 -23.70 7.75
N THR A 116 -13.05 -22.88 7.96
CA THR A 116 -14.40 -23.33 8.32
C THR A 116 -15.38 -23.23 7.15
N ASP A 117 -15.18 -22.29 6.23
CA ASP A 117 -15.96 -22.15 5.00
C ASP A 117 -15.03 -22.03 3.79
N SER A 118 -15.08 -23.01 2.89
CA SER A 118 -14.22 -23.04 1.70
C SER A 118 -14.59 -21.98 0.65
N THR A 119 -15.70 -21.25 0.83
CA THR A 119 -16.03 -20.12 -0.07
C THR A 119 -15.32 -18.82 0.31
N ASN A 120 -14.60 -18.79 1.44
CA ASN A 120 -13.89 -17.61 1.92
C ASN A 120 -12.41 -17.62 1.49
N GLU A 121 -12.09 -18.23 0.35
CA GLU A 121 -10.74 -18.17 -0.22
C GLU A 121 -10.50 -16.77 -0.80
N TYR A 122 -9.85 -15.89 -0.02
CA TYR A 122 -9.71 -14.46 -0.32
C TYR A 122 -8.45 -14.11 -1.12
N ASP A 123 -7.72 -15.10 -1.62
CA ASP A 123 -6.49 -14.87 -2.35
C ASP A 123 -6.76 -14.19 -3.71
N PHE A 124 -5.99 -13.15 -4.03
CA PHE A 124 -6.06 -12.49 -5.33
C PHE A 124 -4.75 -11.81 -5.72
N GLY A 125 -4.59 -11.50 -7.01
CA GLY A 125 -3.47 -10.73 -7.52
C GLY A 125 -3.88 -9.37 -8.09
N GLU A 126 -2.92 -8.47 -8.19
CA GLU A 126 -3.06 -7.22 -8.93
C GLU A 126 -1.81 -6.95 -9.77
N VAL A 127 -2.01 -6.48 -11.00
CA VAL A 127 -0.95 -5.78 -11.72
C VAL A 127 -1.13 -4.29 -11.50
N TYR A 128 -0.02 -3.57 -11.34
CA TYR A 128 -0.08 -2.14 -11.08
C TYR A 128 0.95 -1.35 -11.86
N GLY A 129 0.69 -0.07 -11.97
CA GLY A 129 1.63 0.91 -12.48
C GLY A 129 1.40 2.29 -11.88
N SER A 130 2.49 3.03 -11.68
CA SER A 130 2.44 4.40 -11.18
C SER A 130 3.41 5.31 -11.92
N LEU A 131 3.09 6.60 -11.86
CA LEU A 131 3.93 7.69 -12.34
C LEU A 131 4.03 8.75 -11.25
N SER A 132 5.21 9.33 -11.08
CA SER A 132 5.43 10.40 -10.12
C SER A 132 6.21 11.56 -10.70
N TYR A 133 5.95 12.76 -10.21
CA TYR A 133 6.67 13.96 -10.58
C TYR A 133 6.59 15.00 -9.46
N SER A 134 7.76 15.42 -8.97
CA SER A 134 7.89 16.40 -7.88
C SER A 134 7.14 15.96 -6.63
N TYR A 135 6.00 16.59 -6.34
CA TYR A 135 5.20 16.34 -5.14
C TYR A 135 3.99 15.44 -5.42
N PHE A 136 3.81 14.97 -6.66
CA PHE A 136 2.58 14.31 -7.09
C PHE A 136 2.85 12.91 -7.61
N SER A 137 1.91 12.00 -7.38
CA SER A 137 1.84 10.68 -8.01
C SER A 137 0.43 10.35 -8.47
N VAL A 138 0.37 9.47 -9.47
CA VAL A 138 -0.86 8.81 -9.93
C VAL A 138 -0.59 7.33 -10.12
N SER A 139 -1.61 6.52 -9.91
CA SER A 139 -1.47 5.08 -10.00
C SER A 139 -2.73 4.36 -10.44
N ALA A 140 -2.54 3.17 -10.98
CA ALA A 140 -3.59 2.25 -11.34
C ALA A 140 -3.21 0.84 -10.88
N ASN A 141 -4.16 0.15 -10.25
CA ASN A 141 -4.05 -1.25 -9.83
C ASN A 141 -5.23 -1.99 -10.43
N TYR A 142 -4.97 -3.10 -11.10
CA TYR A 142 -5.98 -3.88 -11.79
C TYR A 142 -5.92 -5.32 -11.31
N GLY A 143 -7.05 -5.79 -10.78
CA GLY A 143 -7.18 -7.13 -10.23
C GLY A 143 -7.11 -8.21 -11.29
N VAL A 144 -6.32 -9.23 -10.99
CA VAL A 144 -6.05 -10.38 -11.86
C VAL A 144 -5.84 -11.63 -11.01
N ASN A 145 -6.41 -12.76 -11.44
CA ASN A 145 -6.37 -14.04 -10.72
C ASN A 145 -6.94 -13.93 -9.30
N ASN A 146 -8.06 -14.57 -9.07
CA ASN A 146 -8.75 -14.54 -7.79
C ASN A 146 -9.30 -15.92 -7.49
N ASP A 147 -9.43 -16.21 -6.19
CA ASP A 147 -10.18 -17.36 -5.70
C ASP A 147 -11.65 -16.98 -5.44
N ASP A 148 -12.47 -17.97 -5.07
CA ASP A 148 -13.94 -17.85 -4.97
C ASP A 148 -14.39 -16.76 -3.98
N GLY A 149 -13.63 -16.53 -2.89
CA GLY A 149 -13.93 -15.49 -1.91
C GLY A 149 -13.50 -14.09 -2.36
N ALA A 150 -12.67 -13.99 -3.40
CA ALA A 150 -12.13 -12.74 -3.94
C ALA A 150 -12.66 -12.40 -5.34
N GLU A 151 -13.83 -12.94 -5.74
CA GLU A 151 -14.47 -12.62 -7.03
C GLU A 151 -14.66 -11.11 -7.28
N TRP A 152 -14.80 -10.31 -6.22
CA TRP A 152 -14.87 -8.85 -6.32
C TRP A 152 -13.60 -8.23 -6.91
N ALA A 153 -12.45 -8.89 -6.77
CA ALA A 153 -11.18 -8.39 -7.28
C ALA A 153 -11.04 -8.66 -8.79
N ASP A 154 -11.79 -9.58 -9.38
CA ASP A 154 -11.66 -9.87 -10.81
C ASP A 154 -12.03 -8.63 -11.63
N SER A 155 -11.08 -8.18 -12.45
CA SER A 155 -11.22 -7.00 -13.31
C SER A 155 -11.53 -5.69 -12.58
N ALA A 156 -11.43 -5.65 -11.25
CA ALA A 156 -11.59 -4.44 -10.47
C ALA A 156 -10.40 -3.50 -10.73
N LEU A 157 -10.70 -2.21 -10.86
CA LEU A 157 -9.72 -1.17 -11.18
C LEU A 157 -9.72 -0.10 -10.10
N TYR A 158 -8.58 0.07 -9.44
CA TYR A 158 -8.35 1.16 -8.50
C TYR A 158 -7.40 2.19 -9.10
N ILE A 159 -7.83 3.45 -9.17
CA ILE A 159 -7.00 4.58 -9.60
C ILE A 159 -6.89 5.57 -8.45
N SER A 160 -5.68 6.06 -8.19
CA SER A 160 -5.47 7.08 -7.16
C SER A 160 -4.54 8.20 -7.61
N ALA A 161 -4.64 9.32 -6.90
CA ALA A 161 -3.75 10.46 -7.03
C ALA A 161 -3.34 10.97 -5.65
N ASP A 162 -2.06 11.32 -5.53
CA ASP A 162 -1.42 11.63 -4.27
C ASP A 162 -0.62 12.92 -4.36
N ALA A 163 -0.52 13.64 -3.25
CA ALA A 163 0.35 14.80 -3.12
C ALA A 163 1.04 14.88 -1.75
N GLU A 164 2.37 15.03 -1.74
CA GLU A 164 3.18 15.07 -0.53
C GLU A 164 4.01 16.36 -0.42
N PHE A 165 3.97 17.00 0.75
CA PHE A 165 4.66 18.26 1.01
C PHE A 165 5.39 18.22 2.35
N GLU A 166 6.68 18.50 2.36
CA GLU A 166 7.39 18.82 3.61
C GLU A 166 6.97 20.22 4.08
N VAL A 167 6.11 20.28 5.10
CA VAL A 167 5.51 21.53 5.61
C VAL A 167 6.31 22.14 6.76
N ALA A 168 7.17 21.35 7.40
CA ALA A 168 8.21 21.78 8.34
C ALA A 168 9.31 20.72 8.40
N GLU A 169 10.45 21.02 9.03
CA GLU A 169 11.59 20.09 9.11
C GLU A 169 11.16 18.70 9.62
N GLY A 170 11.24 17.71 8.71
CA GLY A 170 10.87 16.32 8.95
C GLY A 170 9.38 16.08 9.25
N LEU A 171 8.51 17.04 8.93
CA LEU A 171 7.05 16.93 9.01
C LEU A 171 6.47 16.97 7.60
N THR A 172 5.93 15.84 7.15
CA THR A 172 5.32 15.68 5.84
C THR A 172 3.80 15.71 5.96
N LEU A 173 3.15 16.48 5.09
CA LEU A 173 1.71 16.44 4.83
C LEU A 173 1.47 15.62 3.56
N ALA A 174 0.61 14.60 3.64
CA ALA A 174 0.15 13.88 2.46
C ALA A 174 -1.36 14.09 2.24
N LEU A 175 -1.76 14.16 0.98
CA LEU A 175 -3.14 14.25 0.51
C LEU A 175 -3.39 13.09 -0.46
N HIS A 176 -4.56 12.46 -0.33
CA HIS A 176 -4.93 11.28 -1.08
C HIS A 176 -6.36 11.39 -1.62
N ILE A 177 -6.57 10.89 -2.83
CA ILE A 177 -7.89 10.55 -3.38
C ILE A 177 -7.77 9.31 -4.26
N GLY A 178 -8.68 8.37 -4.07
CA GLY A 178 -8.80 7.13 -4.81
C GLY A 178 -10.20 6.91 -5.34
N ASP A 179 -10.31 6.14 -6.41
CA ASP A 179 -11.56 5.62 -6.97
C ASP A 179 -11.37 4.14 -7.25
N TYR A 180 -12.28 3.32 -6.72
CA TYR A 180 -12.32 1.89 -6.92
C TYR A 180 -13.57 1.52 -7.71
N SER A 181 -13.36 1.09 -8.96
CA SER A 181 -14.42 0.56 -9.81
C SER A 181 -14.40 -0.97 -9.85
N PHE A 182 -15.56 -1.60 -9.73
CA PHE A 182 -15.70 -3.06 -9.79
C PHE A 182 -16.32 -3.50 -11.13
N ASP A 183 -16.14 -4.77 -11.50
CA ASP A 183 -16.78 -5.30 -12.70
C ASP A 183 -18.30 -5.34 -12.55
N ASP A 184 -19.05 -4.94 -13.59
CA ASP A 184 -20.52 -4.88 -13.61
C ASP A 184 -21.18 -6.25 -13.28
N ASP A 185 -20.49 -7.37 -13.55
CA ASP A 185 -20.96 -8.71 -13.23
C ASP A 185 -20.88 -9.02 -11.72
N TYR A 186 -20.05 -8.28 -10.98
CA TYR A 186 -19.97 -8.31 -9.52
C TYR A 186 -20.88 -7.22 -8.91
N LYS A 187 -21.75 -7.60 -7.97
CA LYS A 187 -22.73 -6.66 -7.37
C LYS A 187 -22.12 -5.81 -6.25
N SER A 188 -20.96 -5.21 -6.49
CA SER A 188 -20.40 -4.19 -5.63
C SER A 188 -20.66 -2.81 -6.23
N ASP A 189 -20.86 -1.83 -5.38
CA ASP A 189 -20.91 -0.44 -5.80
C ASP A 189 -19.48 0.10 -5.88
N ASP A 190 -19.19 0.86 -6.94
CA ASP A 190 -17.98 1.68 -7.03
C ASP A 190 -17.95 2.66 -5.87
N TYR A 191 -16.75 2.98 -5.38
CA TYR A 191 -16.60 3.97 -4.32
C TYR A 191 -15.29 4.75 -4.47
N SER A 192 -15.27 5.93 -3.87
CA SER A 192 -14.07 6.76 -3.74
C SER A 192 -13.61 6.81 -2.29
N ASP A 193 -12.29 6.85 -2.10
CA ASP A 193 -11.67 7.16 -0.82
C ASP A 193 -10.92 8.49 -0.87
N TYR A 194 -10.69 9.07 0.29
CA TYR A 194 -9.92 10.29 0.41
C TYR A 194 -9.28 10.38 1.79
N GLY A 195 -8.14 11.05 1.84
CA GLY A 195 -7.36 11.10 3.07
C GLY A 195 -6.40 12.26 3.17
N VAL A 196 -6.06 12.57 4.42
CA VAL A 196 -4.99 13.51 4.78
C VAL A 196 -4.17 12.91 5.90
N SER A 197 -2.84 13.03 5.82
CA SER A 197 -1.95 12.55 6.87
C SER A 197 -0.83 13.54 7.20
N LEU A 198 -0.33 13.43 8.43
CA LEU A 198 0.88 14.11 8.90
C LEU A 198 1.86 13.07 9.44
N SER A 199 3.08 13.08 8.93
CA SER A 199 4.11 12.09 9.28
C SER A 199 5.39 12.76 9.76
N LYS A 200 5.98 12.25 10.86
CA LYS A 200 7.26 12.70 11.40
C LYS A 200 7.94 11.64 12.25
N GLY A 201 9.18 11.30 11.90
CA GLY A 201 10.04 10.43 12.71
C GLY A 201 9.44 9.04 12.94
N GLY A 202 8.87 8.44 11.89
CA GLY A 202 8.21 7.14 11.91
C GLY A 202 6.74 7.20 12.35
N PHE A 203 6.30 8.25 13.04
CA PHE A 203 4.88 8.41 13.39
C PHE A 203 4.08 9.00 12.24
N THR A 204 2.86 8.51 12.06
CA THR A 204 1.86 9.08 11.15
C THR A 204 0.53 9.23 11.88
N PHE A 205 -0.13 10.36 11.67
CA PHE A 205 -1.52 10.61 12.04
C PHE A 205 -2.31 10.81 10.75
N ALA A 206 -3.37 10.05 10.53
CA ALA A 206 -4.20 10.20 9.34
C ALA A 206 -5.69 10.29 9.66
N VAL A 207 -6.39 10.98 8.77
CA VAL A 207 -7.84 10.97 8.66
C VAL A 207 -8.16 10.46 7.26
N SER A 208 -9.04 9.46 7.17
CA SER A 208 -9.48 8.87 5.91
C SER A 208 -10.97 8.63 5.97
N ASP A 209 -11.63 8.73 4.83
CA ASP A 209 -13.07 8.51 4.70
C ASP A 209 -13.35 7.98 3.30
N THR A 210 -14.53 7.40 3.12
CA THR A 210 -15.02 6.93 1.82
C THR A 210 -16.36 7.61 1.50
N ASP A 211 -16.89 7.40 0.29
CA ASP A 211 -18.28 7.74 -0.03
C ASP A 211 -19.23 6.53 0.06
N MET A 212 -18.76 5.41 0.61
CA MET A 212 -19.55 4.20 0.78
C MET A 212 -20.72 4.41 1.74
N ASP A 213 -21.84 3.74 1.47
CA ASP A 213 -22.99 3.72 2.36
C ASP A 213 -22.64 3.00 3.68
N ASN A 214 -22.87 3.67 4.80
CA ASN A 214 -22.61 3.18 6.18
C ASN A 214 -21.13 3.02 6.55
N ASP A 215 -20.21 3.67 5.84
CA ASP A 215 -18.85 3.88 6.35
C ASP A 215 -18.77 5.19 7.14
N ASP A 216 -17.92 5.21 8.16
CA ASP A 216 -17.66 6.38 8.99
C ASP A 216 -16.21 6.83 8.81
N MET A 217 -15.98 8.14 8.86
CA MET A 217 -14.64 8.73 8.84
C MET A 217 -13.73 8.10 9.91
N LYS A 218 -12.57 7.63 9.46
CA LYS A 218 -11.59 6.88 10.25
C LYS A 218 -10.40 7.75 10.65
N PHE A 219 -9.89 7.51 11.86
CA PHE A 219 -8.71 8.16 12.40
C PHE A 219 -7.66 7.10 12.72
N THR A 220 -6.45 7.27 12.22
CA THR A 220 -5.37 6.32 12.47
C THR A 220 -4.14 7.00 13.06
N VAL A 221 -3.48 6.26 13.95
CA VAL A 221 -2.13 6.57 14.42
C VAL A 221 -1.27 5.36 14.15
N SER A 222 -0.17 5.56 13.44
CA SER A 222 0.78 4.49 13.14
C SER A 222 2.21 4.89 13.46
N TYR A 223 3.05 3.87 13.59
CA TYR A 223 4.49 3.98 13.75
C TYR A 223 5.19 2.92 12.92
N SER A 224 6.17 3.30 12.10
CA SER A 224 6.98 2.37 11.31
C SER A 224 8.49 2.63 11.47
N ILE A 225 9.27 1.58 11.27
CA ILE A 225 10.73 1.63 11.18
C ILE A 225 11.26 0.82 10.01
N ASP A 226 12.36 1.30 9.46
CA ASP A 226 13.16 0.66 8.41
C ASP A 226 14.46 0.10 8.97
N ILE A 227 14.85 -1.06 8.46
CA ILE A 227 16.03 -1.80 8.88
C ILE A 227 16.82 -2.22 7.65
N ASP A 228 18.03 -1.67 7.49
CA ASP A 228 19.01 -2.18 6.53
C ASP A 228 19.60 -3.51 7.06
N LEU A 229 19.71 -4.55 6.21
CA LEU A 229 20.20 -5.88 6.58
C LEU A 229 21.65 -6.16 6.17
#